data_AF-X1W0G2-F1
#
_entry.id   AF-X1W0G2-F1
#
_cell.length_a   1.000
_cell.length_b   1.000
_cell.length_c   1.000
_cell.angle_alpha   90.00
_cell.angle_beta   90.00
_cell.angle_gamma   90.00
#
_symmetry.space_group_name_H-M   'P 1'
#
loop_
_entity.id
_entity.type
_entity.pdbx_description
1 polymer ?
#
loop_
_entity_poly.entity_id
_entity_poly.type
_entity_poly.pdbx_seq_one_letter_code
_entity_poly.pdbx_strand_id
1 'polypeptide(L)'
;KVIEMRELEESIDRVIAGPERKSRRINPKEKEVTAYHEAGHALVARILPNIEPLRKITIIPRGMALGYTKTLSEDKYLPTRSQFKDELATLLGGRTAEELIFNEMTIGATDDIARATKLAHKMVTDYGMSDRLGLWIPQAPASQL
;
A
#
# COMPACT_ATOMS: atom_id res chain seq x y z
N LYS A 1 0.64 36.80 6.28
CA LYS A 1 1.01 35.43 6.71
C LYS A 1 1.73 34.79 5.53
N VAL A 2 2.93 34.25 5.74
CA VAL A 2 3.75 33.61 4.69
C VAL A 2 3.48 32.11 4.74
N ILE A 3 3.42 31.46 3.57
CA ILE A 3 3.27 30.00 3.47
C ILE A 3 4.67 29.37 3.48
N GLU A 4 4.91 28.47 4.42
CA GLU A 4 6.16 27.72 4.59
C GLU A 4 6.00 26.27 4.11
N MET A 5 7.14 25.56 3.94
CA MET A 5 7.15 24.16 3.50
C MET A 5 6.31 23.25 4.40
N ARG A 6 6.21 23.54 5.69
CA ARG A 6 5.38 22.77 6.63
C ARG A 6 3.89 22.81 6.26
N GLU A 7 3.39 23.95 5.82
CA GLU A 7 1.98 24.10 5.42
C GLU A 7 1.72 23.40 4.08
N LEU A 8 2.70 23.40 3.18
CA LEU A 8 2.66 22.63 1.94
C LEU A 8 2.63 21.11 2.22
N GLU A 9 3.50 20.59 3.08
CA GLU A 9 3.53 19.18 3.46
C GLU A 9 2.22 18.72 4.12
N GLU A 10 1.68 19.53 5.04
CA GLU A 10 0.38 19.25 5.66
C GLU A 10 -0.76 19.22 4.63
N SER A 11 -0.72 20.11 3.64
CA SER A 11 -1.73 20.13 2.57
C SER A 11 -1.68 18.87 1.71
N ILE A 12 -0.47 18.39 1.36
CA ILE A 12 -0.27 17.16 0.59
C ILE A 12 -0.79 15.96 1.38
N ASP A 13 -0.38 15.84 2.65
CA ASP A 13 -0.83 14.77 3.55
C ASP A 13 -2.36 14.75 3.67
N ARG A 14 -2.98 15.93 3.77
CA ARG A 14 -4.43 16.07 3.89
C ARG A 14 -5.18 15.61 2.63
N VAL A 15 -4.65 15.90 1.44
CA VAL A 15 -5.26 15.47 0.18
C VAL A 15 -5.18 13.95 0.01
N ILE A 16 -4.07 13.35 0.41
CA ILE A 16 -3.82 11.92 0.20
C ILE A 16 -4.52 11.05 1.24
N ALA A 17 -4.33 11.35 2.52
CA ALA A 17 -4.76 10.50 3.64
C ALA A 17 -5.91 11.10 4.45
N GLY A 18 -6.33 12.33 4.14
CA GLY A 18 -7.34 13.06 4.90
C GLY A 18 -6.77 13.85 6.09
N PRO A 19 -7.64 14.52 6.87
CA PRO A 19 -7.21 15.34 8.00
C PRO A 19 -6.61 14.50 9.13
N GLU A 20 -5.60 15.05 9.79
CA GLU A 20 -4.99 14.48 11.00
C GLU A 20 -5.99 14.35 12.15
N ARG A 21 -6.08 13.16 12.75
CA ARG A 21 -6.98 12.89 13.88
C ARG A 21 -6.31 13.14 15.22
N LYS A 22 -6.19 14.41 15.60
CA LYS A 22 -5.55 14.84 16.87
C LYS A 22 -6.28 14.40 18.14
N SER A 23 -7.58 14.11 18.06
CA SER A 23 -8.42 13.72 19.21
C SER A 23 -8.42 12.22 19.51
N ARG A 24 -7.93 11.38 18.60
CA ARG A 24 -7.96 9.92 18.77
C ARG A 24 -6.83 9.51 19.70
N ARG A 25 -7.14 9.18 20.96
CA ARG A 25 -6.20 8.51 21.87
C ARG A 25 -5.98 7.09 21.37
N ILE A 26 -4.82 6.83 20.79
CA ILE A 26 -4.39 5.48 20.40
C ILE A 26 -3.76 4.82 21.63
N ASN A 27 -4.17 3.60 21.93
CA ASN A 27 -3.57 2.80 23.02
C ASN A 27 -2.10 2.46 22.65
N PRO A 28 -1.13 2.52 23.59
CA PRO A 28 0.24 2.06 23.35
C PRO A 28 0.37 0.76 22.53
N LYS A 29 -0.46 -0.26 22.82
CA LYS A 29 -0.45 -1.54 22.08
C LYS A 29 -0.86 -1.37 20.62
N GLU A 30 -1.92 -0.60 20.35
CA GLU A 30 -2.37 -0.33 18.96
C GLU A 30 -1.32 0.47 18.18
N LYS A 31 -0.64 1.41 18.86
CA LYS A 31 0.43 2.21 18.27
C LYS A 31 1.64 1.34 17.92
N GLU A 32 1.99 0.41 18.79
CA GLU A 32 3.06 -0.56 18.56
C GLU A 32 2.74 -1.46 17.35
N VAL A 33 1.53 -2.05 17.31
CA VAL A 33 1.09 -2.87 16.18
C VAL A 33 1.14 -2.08 14.87
N THR A 34 0.60 -0.85 14.86
CA THR A 34 0.66 0.04 13.69
C THR A 34 2.11 0.34 13.27
N ALA A 35 3.03 0.51 14.22
CA ALA A 35 4.43 0.78 13.90
C ALA A 35 5.12 -0.42 13.22
N TYR A 36 4.89 -1.64 13.70
CA TYR A 36 5.41 -2.84 13.06
C TYR A 36 4.77 -3.10 11.69
N HIS A 37 3.47 -2.81 11.55
CA HIS A 37 2.77 -2.90 10.28
C HIS A 37 3.39 -1.98 9.22
N GLU A 38 3.53 -0.69 9.52
CA GLU A 38 4.16 0.27 8.60
C GLU A 38 5.65 -0.05 8.36
N ALA A 39 6.36 -0.53 9.39
CA ALA A 39 7.73 -1.00 9.23
C ALA A 39 7.84 -2.20 8.29
N GLY A 40 6.84 -3.10 8.29
CA GLY A 40 6.75 -4.24 7.37
C GLY A 40 6.69 -3.78 5.91
N HIS A 41 5.76 -2.88 5.59
CA HIS A 41 5.70 -2.27 4.25
C HIS A 41 7.01 -1.59 3.88
N ALA A 42 7.55 -0.77 4.78
CA ALA A 42 8.75 -0.01 4.53
C ALA A 42 9.99 -0.87 4.28
N LEU A 43 10.16 -1.93 5.08
CA LEU A 43 11.31 -2.82 4.97
C LEU A 43 11.27 -3.58 3.64
N VAL A 44 10.11 -4.15 3.29
CA VAL A 44 9.93 -4.89 2.04
C VAL A 44 10.15 -3.96 0.84
N ALA A 45 9.51 -2.80 0.84
CA ALA A 45 9.69 -1.78 -0.20
C ALA A 45 11.15 -1.34 -0.37
N ARG A 46 11.90 -1.24 0.73
CA ARG A 46 13.30 -0.78 0.70
C ARG A 46 14.27 -1.82 0.13
N ILE A 47 13.96 -3.11 0.28
CA ILE A 47 14.84 -4.22 -0.12
C ILE A 47 14.57 -4.64 -1.57
N LEU A 48 13.33 -4.54 -2.03
CA LEU A 48 12.94 -5.00 -3.36
C LEU A 48 13.47 -4.07 -4.46
N PRO A 49 14.03 -4.63 -5.55
CA PRO A 49 14.74 -3.85 -6.56
C PRO A 49 13.82 -3.04 -7.47
N ASN A 50 12.54 -3.42 -7.61
CA ASN A 50 11.62 -2.77 -8.53
C ASN A 50 10.66 -1.77 -7.86
N ILE A 51 10.82 -1.55 -6.54
CA ILE A 51 10.05 -0.58 -5.78
C ILE A 51 10.76 0.76 -5.77
N GLU A 52 9.99 1.82 -5.94
CA GLU A 52 10.52 3.17 -5.91
C GLU A 52 10.92 3.60 -4.50
N PRO A 53 11.82 4.60 -4.38
CA PRO A 53 12.25 5.10 -3.09
C PRO A 53 11.08 5.56 -2.21
N LEU A 54 11.08 5.08 -0.97
CA LEU A 54 10.18 5.57 0.06
C LEU A 54 10.51 7.03 0.38
N ARG A 55 9.47 7.86 0.45
CA ARG A 55 9.59 9.28 0.79
C ARG A 55 9.10 9.59 2.19
N LYS A 56 8.13 8.84 2.69
CA LYS A 56 7.55 9.06 4.02
C LYS A 56 6.93 7.79 4.58
N ILE A 57 7.15 7.59 5.88
CA ILE A 57 6.52 6.55 6.70
C ILE A 57 6.00 7.25 7.95
N THR A 58 4.74 7.02 8.31
CA THR A 58 4.15 7.63 9.51
C THR A 58 3.16 6.68 10.17
N ILE A 59 3.08 6.76 11.50
CA ILE A 59 2.09 6.08 12.35
C ILE A 59 1.06 7.06 12.93
N ILE A 60 1.01 8.27 12.37
CA ILE A 60 0.07 9.30 12.78
C ILE A 60 -1.25 9.07 12.03
N PRO A 61 -2.37 8.84 12.74
CA PRO A 61 -3.64 8.51 12.11
C PRO A 61 -4.18 9.69 11.30
N ARG A 62 -4.59 9.42 10.06
CA ARG A 62 -5.25 10.38 9.16
C ARG A 62 -6.45 9.72 8.50
N GLY A 63 -7.58 10.42 8.46
CA GLY A 63 -8.80 9.86 7.86
C GLY A 63 -9.15 8.47 8.42
N MET A 64 -9.18 7.46 7.55
CA MET A 64 -9.39 6.04 7.93
C MET A 64 -8.09 5.27 8.20
N ALA A 65 -6.93 5.81 7.82
CA ALA A 65 -5.63 5.18 7.95
C ALA A 65 -5.03 5.39 9.36
N LEU A 66 -4.39 4.35 9.90
CA LEU A 66 -3.68 4.39 11.19
C LEU A 66 -2.20 4.79 11.04
N GLY A 67 -1.65 4.55 9.86
CA GLY A 67 -0.34 4.98 9.37
C GLY A 67 -0.36 4.94 7.84
N TYR A 68 0.71 5.38 7.19
CA TYR A 68 0.91 5.09 5.78
C TYR A 68 2.39 5.21 5.37
N THR A 69 2.74 4.43 4.36
CA THR A 69 4.03 4.42 3.69
C THR A 69 3.86 4.89 2.24
N LYS A 70 4.60 5.94 1.82
CA LYS A 70 4.46 6.56 0.50
C LYS A 70 5.76 6.51 -0.31
N THR A 71 5.67 6.05 -1.56
CA THR A 71 6.71 6.13 -2.59
C THR A 71 6.55 7.39 -3.46
N LEU A 72 7.62 7.77 -4.16
CA LEU A 72 7.57 8.79 -5.21
C LEU A 72 7.27 8.10 -6.55
N SER A 73 5.98 8.00 -6.92
CA SER A 73 5.55 7.38 -8.16
C SER A 73 5.80 8.26 -9.38
N GLU A 74 6.64 7.78 -10.29
CA GLU A 74 6.62 8.20 -11.68
C GLU A 74 5.46 7.50 -12.39
N ASP A 75 4.78 8.19 -13.31
CA ASP A 75 3.71 7.57 -14.10
C ASP A 75 4.30 6.51 -15.03
N LYS A 76 4.25 5.24 -14.58
CA LYS A 76 4.71 4.10 -15.35
C LYS A 76 3.61 3.62 -16.28
N TYR A 77 3.80 3.84 -17.58
CA TYR A 77 2.88 3.38 -18.62
C TYR A 77 2.95 1.86 -18.89
N LEU A 78 4.08 1.22 -18.59
CA LEU A 78 4.34 -0.19 -18.92
C LEU A 78 4.98 -0.94 -17.73
N PRO A 79 4.21 -1.25 -16.67
CA PRO A 79 4.71 -2.04 -15.55
C PRO A 79 4.99 -3.49 -15.95
N THR A 80 6.13 -4.00 -15.50
CA THR A 80 6.55 -5.40 -15.72
C THR A 80 5.93 -6.34 -14.70
N ARG A 81 5.90 -7.65 -15.02
CA ARG A 81 5.47 -8.70 -14.09
C ARG A 81 6.28 -8.68 -12.78
N SER A 82 7.58 -8.39 -12.85
CA SER A 82 8.44 -8.29 -11.66
C SER A 82 8.08 -7.11 -10.78
N GLN A 83 7.77 -5.94 -11.37
CA GLN A 83 7.28 -4.78 -10.63
C GLN A 83 5.98 -5.08 -9.88
N PHE A 84 5.02 -5.73 -10.53
CA PHE A 84 3.77 -6.11 -9.84
C PHE A 84 3.98 -7.16 -8.76
N LYS A 85 4.91 -8.10 -8.94
CA LYS A 85 5.27 -9.04 -7.86
C LYS A 85 5.85 -8.33 -6.65
N ASP A 86 6.73 -7.36 -6.88
CA ASP A 86 7.33 -6.58 -5.79
C ASP A 86 6.28 -5.69 -5.10
N GLU A 87 5.33 -5.14 -5.86
CA GLU A 87 4.20 -4.37 -5.32
C GLU A 87 3.30 -5.25 -4.45
N LEU A 88 2.95 -6.46 -4.92
CA LEU A 88 2.21 -7.45 -4.12
C LEU A 88 2.94 -7.81 -2.83
N ALA A 89 4.25 -8.07 -2.89
CA ALA A 89 5.05 -8.36 -1.71
C ALA A 89 5.04 -7.17 -0.72
N THR A 90 5.14 -5.95 -1.23
CA THR A 90 5.09 -4.74 -0.40
C THR A 90 3.74 -4.57 0.28
N LEU A 91 2.63 -4.76 -0.44
CA LEU A 91 1.27 -4.70 0.11
C LEU A 91 1.06 -5.74 1.22
N LEU A 92 1.62 -6.93 1.08
CA LEU A 92 1.46 -7.98 2.09
C LEU A 92 2.45 -7.86 3.26
N GLY A 93 3.47 -6.99 3.15
CA GLY A 93 4.53 -6.82 4.14
C GLY A 93 4.05 -6.41 5.52
N GLY A 94 3.05 -5.51 5.61
CA GLY A 94 2.49 -5.08 6.91
C GLY A 94 1.80 -6.23 7.65
N ARG A 95 0.98 -7.01 6.94
CA ARG A 95 0.33 -8.22 7.48
C ARG A 95 1.35 -9.25 7.95
N THR A 96 2.38 -9.52 7.15
CA THR A 96 3.43 -10.47 7.51
C THR A 96 4.21 -10.01 8.75
N ALA A 97 4.48 -8.70 8.89
CA ALA A 97 5.15 -8.17 10.06
C ALA A 97 4.31 -8.35 11.34
N GLU A 98 2.99 -8.13 11.27
CA GLU A 98 2.10 -8.39 12.40
C GLU A 98 2.16 -9.86 12.84
N GLU A 99 2.03 -10.78 11.89
CA GLU A 99 2.00 -12.22 12.17
C GLU A 99 3.32 -12.71 12.77
N LEU A 100 4.46 -12.22 12.26
CA LEU A 100 5.78 -12.63 12.74
C LEU A 100 6.12 -12.13 14.15
N ILE A 101 5.68 -10.92 14.51
CA ILE A 101 6.06 -10.28 15.78
C ILE A 101 5.04 -10.53 16.87
N PHE A 102 3.75 -10.53 16.54
CA PHE A 102 2.66 -10.64 17.52
C PHE A 102 1.98 -12.01 17.51
N ASN A 103 2.28 -12.87 16.53
CA ASN A 103 1.59 -14.15 16.35
C ASN A 103 0.06 -13.98 16.21
N GLU A 104 -0.37 -12.80 15.78
CA GLU A 104 -1.77 -12.40 15.67
C GLU A 104 -1.93 -11.43 14.50
N MET A 105 -3.15 -11.35 14.01
CA MET A 105 -3.49 -10.68 12.78
C MET A 105 -4.57 -9.62 13.05
N THR A 106 -4.38 -8.40 12.56
CA THR A 106 -5.38 -7.35 12.76
C THR A 106 -6.26 -7.10 11.54
N ILE A 107 -7.30 -6.29 11.73
CA ILE A 107 -8.12 -5.76 10.62
C ILE A 107 -7.41 -4.62 9.87
N GLY A 108 -6.24 -4.17 10.32
CA GLY A 108 -5.47 -3.06 9.72
C GLY A 108 -5.07 -3.32 8.27
N ALA A 109 -4.76 -4.57 7.93
CA ALA A 109 -4.33 -4.99 6.58
C ALA A 109 -5.45 -5.10 5.54
N THR A 110 -6.70 -4.71 5.86
CA THR A 110 -7.86 -4.97 4.97
C THR A 110 -7.71 -4.26 3.62
N ASP A 111 -7.28 -3.00 3.61
CA ASP A 111 -7.09 -2.25 2.36
C ASP A 111 -5.94 -2.84 1.53
N ASP A 112 -4.83 -3.21 2.17
CA ASP A 112 -3.68 -3.78 1.48
C ASP A 112 -4.01 -5.12 0.83
N ILE A 113 -4.76 -5.98 1.52
CA ILE A 113 -5.23 -7.27 0.98
C ILE A 113 -6.20 -7.04 -0.16
N ALA A 114 -7.12 -6.08 -0.07
CA ALA A 114 -8.06 -5.76 -1.13
C ALA A 114 -7.33 -5.27 -2.39
N ARG A 115 -6.34 -4.38 -2.22
CA ARG A 115 -5.47 -3.89 -3.29
C ARG A 115 -4.63 -5.01 -3.91
N ALA A 116 -4.02 -5.86 -3.09
CA ALA A 116 -3.23 -6.99 -3.53
C ALA A 116 -4.09 -7.99 -4.32
N THR A 117 -5.30 -8.28 -3.84
CA THR A 117 -6.27 -9.15 -4.51
C THR A 117 -6.65 -8.59 -5.88
N LYS A 118 -6.98 -7.30 -5.94
CA LYS A 118 -7.33 -6.63 -7.20
C LYS A 118 -6.16 -6.65 -8.18
N LEU A 119 -4.94 -6.38 -7.72
CA LEU A 119 -3.76 -6.40 -8.56
C LEU A 119 -3.46 -7.81 -9.08
N ALA A 120 -3.47 -8.82 -8.20
CA ALA A 120 -3.25 -10.21 -8.57
C ALA A 120 -4.31 -10.70 -9.57
N HIS A 121 -5.58 -10.33 -9.37
CA HIS A 121 -6.64 -10.64 -10.34
C HIS A 121 -6.33 -10.04 -11.71
N LYS A 122 -6.00 -8.74 -11.78
CA LYS A 122 -5.63 -8.07 -13.04
C LYS A 122 -4.42 -8.68 -13.72
N MET A 123 -3.39 -9.06 -12.95
CA MET A 123 -2.23 -9.75 -13.49
C MET A 123 -2.62 -11.02 -14.25
N VAL A 124 -3.62 -11.74 -13.74
CA VAL A 124 -4.09 -12.98 -14.36
C VAL A 124 -5.07 -12.71 -15.50
N THR A 125 -6.09 -11.88 -15.28
CA THR A 125 -7.19 -11.69 -16.24
C THR A 125 -6.86 -10.67 -17.32
N ASP A 126 -6.34 -9.51 -16.93
CA ASP A 126 -6.25 -8.36 -17.84
C ASP A 126 -4.89 -8.32 -18.55
N TYR A 127 -3.85 -8.87 -17.91
CA TYR A 127 -2.46 -8.78 -18.39
C TYR A 127 -1.86 -10.11 -18.87
N GLY A 128 -2.57 -11.24 -18.71
CA GLY A 128 -2.10 -12.55 -19.17
C GLY A 128 -0.78 -13.01 -18.53
N MET A 129 -0.50 -12.61 -17.28
CA MET A 129 0.76 -12.89 -16.58
C MET A 129 0.75 -14.23 -15.80
N SER A 130 -0.16 -15.14 -16.14
CA SER A 130 -0.28 -16.46 -15.52
C SER A 130 0.33 -17.53 -16.42
N ASP A 131 1.38 -18.21 -15.95
CA ASP A 131 2.02 -19.28 -16.72
C ASP A 131 1.09 -20.50 -16.91
N ARG A 132 0.08 -20.65 -16.03
CA ARG A 132 -0.90 -21.75 -16.10
C ARG A 132 -2.03 -21.49 -17.10
N LEU A 133 -2.46 -20.24 -17.25
CA LEU A 133 -3.49 -19.86 -18.23
C LEU A 133 -2.86 -19.47 -19.58
N GLY A 134 -1.57 -19.13 -19.58
CA GLY A 134 -0.85 -18.65 -20.75
C GLY A 134 -1.29 -17.25 -21.16
N LEU A 135 -1.11 -16.94 -22.46
CA LEU A 135 -1.49 -15.67 -23.09
C LEU A 135 -3.00 -15.60 -23.34
N TRP A 136 -3.78 -15.80 -22.29
CA TRP A 136 -5.24 -15.77 -22.34
C TRP A 136 -5.77 -14.59 -21.53
N ILE A 137 -6.63 -13.80 -22.16
CA ILE A 137 -7.33 -12.66 -21.55
C ILE A 137 -8.83 -12.90 -21.75
N PRO A 138 -9.66 -12.87 -20.68
CA PRO A 138 -11.11 -12.98 -20.81
C PRO A 138 -11.64 -11.88 -21.73
N GLN A 139 -12.37 -12.26 -22.77
CA GLN A 139 -13.10 -11.31 -23.59
C GLN A 139 -14.34 -10.86 -22.80
N ALA A 140 -14.57 -9.55 -22.69
CA ALA A 140 -15.84 -9.06 -22.14
C ALA A 140 -17.01 -9.67 -22.95
N PRO A 141 -18.14 -10.04 -22.33
CA PRO A 141 -19.29 -10.47 -23.08
C PRO A 141 -19.71 -9.33 -24.04
N ALA A 142 -20.02 -9.68 -25.28
CA ALA A 142 -20.35 -8.76 -26.38
C ALA A 142 -21.62 -7.90 -26.16
N SER A 143 -22.15 -7.82 -24.93
CA SER A 143 -23.44 -7.21 -24.58
C SER A 143 -23.33 -5.79 -24.03
N GLN A 144 -22.27 -5.04 -24.35
CA GLN A 144 -22.12 -3.62 -24.01
C GLN A 144 -21.53 -2.79 -25.17
N LEU A 145 -21.96 -3.09 -26.40
CA LEU A 145 -21.84 -2.17 -27.55
C LEU A 145 -23.24 -1.69 -27.95
#